data_AF-A0AA35J0P1-F1
#
_entry.id   AF-A0AA35J0P1-F1
#
_cell.length_a   1.000
_cell.length_b   1.000
_cell.length_c   1.000
_cell.angle_alpha   90.00
_cell.angle_beta   90.00
_cell.angle_gamma   90.00
#
_symmetry.space_group_name_H-M   'P 1'
#
loop_
_entity.id
_entity.type
_entity.pdbx_description
1 polymer ?
#
loop_
_entity_poly.entity_id
_entity_poly.type
_entity_poly.pdbx_seq_one_letter_code
_entity_poly.pdbx_strand_id
1 'polypeptide(L)'
;MKGYWKPALLILGFVSFVYAFTTIETEIFQLQNEISTKYGSEMNFYKFLKLPKLQQSNSKEITKNLRKLSKKYHPDKNPKYRKLYERLNLATQILSNSSNRKIYDYYLLNGFPNYDFHKGGFYFTRVKPKTWFVLAFIWIVINIGQYIISIIQYRSQRSRIENFIDQCKQQDNTNGLGVKQLTFKQNEEDEGKNLVVRFSDVYVMEPDGSETLISPDTLDKPSVKKCWFWKIPASIWNITLGRFVSDTEEEEILKDNKKFDGEHVKKGNTVKRRSAKKGQKKMELPNGKVIYSRK
;
A
#
# COMPACT_ATOMS: atom_id res chain seq x y z
N MET A 1 0.05 28.12 19.93
CA MET A 1 -0.96 27.21 19.32
C MET A 1 -1.75 27.92 18.21
N LYS A 2 -1.13 28.29 17.09
CA LYS A 2 -1.80 28.93 15.94
C LYS A 2 -1.29 28.26 14.66
N GLY A 3 -2.11 27.47 13.96
CA GLY A 3 -1.69 26.88 12.68
C GLY A 3 -2.50 25.71 12.13
N TYR A 4 -3.27 24.98 12.96
CA TYR A 4 -3.96 23.75 12.50
C TYR A 4 -5.38 23.95 11.96
N TRP A 5 -5.93 25.18 12.00
CA TRP A 5 -7.27 25.49 11.45
C TRP A 5 -7.33 25.30 9.93
N LYS A 6 -6.29 25.74 9.19
CA LYS A 6 -6.31 25.78 7.72
C LYS A 6 -6.40 24.38 7.09
N PRO A 7 -5.63 23.37 7.53
CA PRO A 7 -5.83 22.00 7.06
C PRO A 7 -7.15 21.40 7.55
N ALA A 8 -7.64 21.76 8.75
CA ALA A 8 -8.93 21.29 9.25
C ALA A 8 -10.12 21.78 8.40
N LEU A 9 -10.07 23.02 7.90
CA LEU A 9 -11.11 23.60 7.04
C LEU A 9 -11.10 22.96 5.63
N LEU A 10 -9.93 22.59 5.13
CA LEU A 10 -9.80 21.79 3.89
C LEU A 10 -10.39 20.38 4.05
N ILE A 11 -10.12 19.70 5.18
CA ILE A 11 -10.69 18.39 5.48
C ILE A 11 -12.22 18.48 5.64
N LEU A 12 -12.73 19.53 6.30
CA LEU A 12 -14.16 19.79 6.44
C LEU A 12 -14.84 20.08 5.09
N GLY A 13 -14.16 20.76 4.17
CA GLY A 13 -14.64 21.03 2.81
C GLY A 13 -14.84 19.75 1.97
N PHE A 14 -14.02 18.72 2.19
CA PHE A 14 -14.18 17.41 1.53
C PHE A 14 -15.36 16.59 2.07
N VAL A 15 -15.95 16.93 3.21
CA VAL A 15 -17.07 16.18 3.83
C VAL A 15 -18.42 16.47 3.16
N SER A 16 -18.54 17.48 2.29
CA SER A 16 -19.85 18.00 1.87
C SER A 16 -20.51 17.33 0.64
N PHE A 17 -19.85 16.39 -0.06
CA PHE A 17 -20.47 15.68 -1.19
C PHE A 17 -20.86 14.25 -0.83
N VAL A 18 -21.74 14.11 0.17
CA VAL A 18 -22.44 12.84 0.40
C VAL A 18 -23.68 12.81 -0.48
N TYR A 19 -23.64 12.02 -1.55
CA TYR A 19 -24.84 11.71 -2.33
C TYR A 19 -25.75 10.83 -1.48
N ALA A 20 -26.72 11.45 -0.82
CA ALA A 20 -27.76 10.76 -0.08
C ALA A 20 -28.90 10.38 -1.03
N PHE A 21 -29.53 9.23 -0.77
CA PHE A 21 -30.71 8.81 -1.52
C PHE A 21 -31.85 9.81 -1.30
N THR A 22 -32.54 10.13 -2.38
CA THR A 22 -33.77 10.92 -2.35
C THR A 22 -34.93 10.10 -1.80
N THR A 23 -35.98 10.77 -1.34
CA THR A 23 -37.18 10.11 -0.80
C THR A 23 -37.82 9.15 -1.80
N ILE A 24 -37.94 9.59 -3.07
CA ILE A 24 -38.51 8.80 -4.17
C ILE A 24 -37.71 7.52 -4.42
N GLU A 25 -36.38 7.58 -4.35
CA GLU A 25 -35.53 6.41 -4.49
C GLU A 25 -35.77 5.41 -3.35
N THR A 26 -35.86 5.89 -2.11
CA THR A 26 -36.13 5.01 -0.97
C THR A 26 -37.50 4.35 -1.06
N GLU A 27 -38.52 5.05 -1.56
CA GLU A 27 -39.86 4.48 -1.81
C GLU A 27 -39.82 3.41 -2.89
N ILE A 28 -39.11 3.66 -4.00
CA ILE A 28 -38.89 2.68 -5.07
C ILE A 28 -38.20 1.44 -4.51
N PHE A 29 -37.14 1.60 -3.73
CA PHE A 29 -36.38 0.49 -3.17
C PHE A 29 -37.19 -0.32 -2.18
N GLN A 30 -37.96 0.35 -1.32
CA GLN A 30 -38.84 -0.31 -0.36
C GLN A 30 -39.92 -1.12 -1.09
N LEU A 31 -40.59 -0.53 -2.07
CA LEU A 31 -41.61 -1.24 -2.84
C LEU A 31 -41.01 -2.43 -3.61
N GLN A 32 -39.84 -2.27 -4.24
CA GLN A 32 -39.17 -3.35 -4.97
C GLN A 32 -38.71 -4.47 -4.02
N ASN A 33 -38.22 -4.13 -2.82
CA ASN A 33 -37.88 -5.11 -1.79
C ASN A 33 -39.12 -5.88 -1.30
N GLU A 34 -40.24 -5.19 -1.08
CA GLU A 34 -41.51 -5.84 -0.71
C GLU A 34 -42.07 -6.76 -1.80
N ILE A 35 -41.92 -6.38 -3.06
CA ILE A 35 -42.36 -7.19 -4.20
C ILE A 35 -41.46 -8.42 -4.35
N SER A 36 -40.14 -8.24 -4.30
CA SER A 36 -39.18 -9.34 -4.45
C SER A 36 -39.28 -10.36 -3.31
N THR A 37 -39.47 -9.91 -2.07
CA THR A 37 -39.68 -10.80 -0.92
C THR A 37 -40.98 -11.61 -0.99
N LYS A 38 -42.04 -11.06 -1.62
CA LYS A 38 -43.35 -11.74 -1.74
C LYS A 38 -43.48 -12.62 -2.98
N TYR A 39 -42.92 -12.19 -4.12
CA TYR A 39 -43.17 -12.80 -5.43
C TYR A 39 -41.91 -13.35 -6.10
N GLY A 40 -40.73 -13.20 -5.47
CA GLY A 40 -39.44 -13.60 -6.01
C GLY A 40 -38.69 -12.46 -6.71
N SER A 41 -37.38 -12.63 -6.85
CA SER A 41 -36.45 -11.59 -7.30
C SER A 41 -36.68 -11.12 -8.74
N GLU A 42 -37.37 -11.90 -9.58
CA GLU A 42 -37.61 -11.56 -10.99
C GLU A 42 -38.84 -10.67 -11.24
N MET A 43 -39.58 -10.33 -10.18
CA MET A 43 -40.80 -9.54 -10.27
C MET A 43 -40.51 -8.03 -10.30
N ASN A 44 -40.80 -7.40 -11.43
CA ASN A 44 -40.65 -5.95 -11.66
C ASN A 44 -42.01 -5.25 -11.59
N PHE A 45 -42.05 -3.93 -11.44
CA PHE A 45 -43.29 -3.14 -11.38
C PHE A 45 -44.15 -3.33 -12.64
N TYR A 46 -43.49 -3.43 -13.81
CA TYR A 46 -44.14 -3.68 -15.08
C TYR A 46 -44.85 -5.05 -15.14
N LYS A 47 -44.19 -6.10 -14.63
CA LYS A 47 -44.76 -7.46 -14.53
C LYS A 47 -45.85 -7.52 -13.46
N PHE A 48 -45.64 -6.84 -12.34
CA PHE A 48 -46.58 -6.75 -11.22
C PHE A 48 -47.92 -6.10 -11.63
N LEU A 49 -47.87 -5.04 -12.44
CA LEU A 49 -49.06 -4.39 -13.02
C LEU A 49 -49.64 -5.10 -14.25
N LYS A 50 -49.03 -6.22 -14.67
CA LYS A 50 -49.45 -7.02 -15.84
C LYS A 50 -49.58 -6.19 -17.12
N LEU A 51 -48.58 -5.37 -17.39
CA LEU A 51 -48.58 -4.50 -18.56
C LEU A 51 -48.19 -5.29 -19.83
N PRO A 52 -48.90 -5.10 -20.95
CA PRO A 52 -48.66 -5.89 -22.17
C PRO A 52 -47.32 -5.56 -22.83
N LYS A 53 -46.87 -4.30 -22.73
CA LYS A 53 -45.64 -3.81 -23.36
C LYS A 53 -44.47 -3.64 -22.37
N LEU A 54 -44.65 -4.11 -21.12
CA LEU A 54 -43.71 -3.93 -20.01
C LEU A 54 -43.13 -2.50 -19.97
N GLN A 55 -41.84 -2.35 -20.23
CA GLN A 55 -41.09 -1.09 -20.19
C GLN A 55 -41.49 -0.08 -21.28
N GLN A 56 -42.16 -0.50 -22.35
CA GLN A 56 -42.61 0.38 -23.44
C GLN A 56 -44.07 0.85 -23.27
N SER A 57 -44.68 0.58 -22.11
CA SER A 57 -46.08 0.92 -21.87
C SER A 57 -46.29 2.42 -21.73
N ASN A 58 -47.39 2.94 -22.29
CA ASN A 58 -47.75 4.36 -22.16
C ASN A 58 -48.45 4.64 -20.82
N SER A 59 -48.44 5.89 -20.33
CA SER A 59 -49.12 6.30 -19.09
C SER A 59 -50.61 5.93 -19.08
N LYS A 60 -51.30 6.09 -20.21
CA LYS A 60 -52.71 5.69 -20.38
C LYS A 60 -52.92 4.18 -20.19
N GLU A 61 -52.00 3.35 -20.67
CA GLU A 61 -52.07 1.88 -20.53
C GLU A 61 -51.84 1.46 -19.07
N ILE A 62 -50.92 2.14 -18.37
CA ILE A 62 -50.64 1.93 -16.95
C ILE A 62 -51.91 2.20 -16.12
N THR A 63 -52.53 3.37 -16.29
CA THR A 63 -53.77 3.73 -15.57
C THR A 63 -54.92 2.79 -15.91
N LYS A 64 -55.03 2.35 -17.17
CA LYS A 64 -56.05 1.38 -17.62
C LYS A 64 -55.90 0.04 -16.90
N ASN A 65 -54.68 -0.48 -16.78
CA ASN A 65 -54.44 -1.75 -16.11
C ASN A 65 -54.56 -1.63 -14.58
N LEU A 66 -54.17 -0.50 -13.98
CA LEU A 66 -54.46 -0.22 -12.58
C LEU A 66 -55.97 -0.31 -12.33
N ARG A 67 -56.82 0.40 -13.10
CA ARG A 67 -58.28 0.37 -12.91
C ARG A 67 -58.85 -1.06 -12.90
N LYS A 68 -58.36 -1.94 -13.78
CA LYS A 68 -58.75 -3.35 -13.83
C LYS A 68 -58.35 -4.10 -12.54
N LEU A 69 -57.12 -3.92 -12.09
CA LEU A 69 -56.60 -4.57 -10.88
C LEU A 69 -57.25 -4.00 -9.60
N SER A 70 -57.43 -2.69 -9.52
CA SER A 70 -58.11 -1.99 -8.44
C SER A 70 -59.54 -2.48 -8.26
N LYS A 71 -60.30 -2.67 -9.35
CA LYS A 71 -61.67 -3.22 -9.26
C LYS A 71 -61.69 -4.64 -8.68
N LYS A 72 -60.67 -5.44 -8.96
CA LYS A 72 -60.55 -6.83 -8.49
C LYS A 72 -60.11 -6.91 -7.02
N TYR A 73 -59.15 -6.08 -6.63
CA TYR A 73 -58.50 -6.14 -5.31
C TYR A 73 -58.87 -4.97 -4.38
N HIS A 74 -59.98 -4.27 -4.64
CA HIS A 74 -60.41 -3.15 -3.81
C HIS A 74 -60.60 -3.58 -2.35
N PRO A 75 -60.07 -2.82 -1.37
CA PRO A 75 -60.10 -3.21 0.05
C PRO A 75 -61.53 -3.35 0.60
N ASP A 76 -62.48 -2.57 0.07
CA ASP A 76 -63.91 -2.66 0.44
C ASP A 76 -64.51 -4.04 0.14
N LYS A 77 -64.19 -4.59 -1.04
CA LYS A 77 -64.71 -5.91 -1.46
C LYS A 77 -63.88 -7.06 -0.91
N ASN A 78 -62.58 -6.84 -0.77
CA ASN A 78 -61.63 -7.86 -0.37
C ASN A 78 -60.62 -7.30 0.63
N PRO A 79 -60.96 -7.22 1.93
CA PRO A 79 -60.10 -6.62 2.95
C PRO A 79 -58.75 -7.36 3.10
N LYS A 80 -58.71 -8.65 2.78
CA LYS A 80 -57.48 -9.48 2.79
C LYS A 80 -56.39 -8.95 1.84
N TYR A 81 -56.77 -8.28 0.74
CA TYR A 81 -55.82 -7.79 -0.27
C TYR A 81 -55.48 -6.31 -0.12
N ARG A 82 -55.76 -5.68 1.02
CA ARG A 82 -55.46 -4.27 1.27
C ARG A 82 -54.00 -3.90 0.95
N LYS A 83 -53.04 -4.65 1.49
CA LYS A 83 -51.60 -4.40 1.23
C LYS A 83 -51.21 -4.57 -0.24
N LEU A 84 -51.86 -5.50 -0.95
CA LEU A 84 -51.64 -5.68 -2.38
C LEU A 84 -52.15 -4.47 -3.17
N TYR A 85 -53.33 -3.97 -2.83
CA TYR A 85 -53.92 -2.78 -3.43
C TYR A 85 -53.05 -1.53 -3.20
N GLU A 86 -52.54 -1.34 -1.98
CA GLU A 86 -51.62 -0.24 -1.64
C GLU A 86 -50.36 -0.29 -2.52
N ARG A 87 -49.74 -1.46 -2.69
CA ARG A 87 -48.58 -1.65 -3.57
C ARG A 87 -48.89 -1.37 -5.05
N LEU A 88 -50.06 -1.78 -5.53
CA LEU A 88 -50.49 -1.52 -6.91
C LEU A 88 -50.64 -0.02 -7.19
N ASN A 89 -51.21 0.72 -6.24
CA ASN A 89 -51.32 2.17 -6.34
C ASN A 89 -49.95 2.84 -6.31
N LEU A 90 -49.07 2.44 -5.38
CA LEU A 90 -47.72 3.00 -5.26
C LEU A 90 -46.89 2.74 -6.52
N ALA A 91 -46.90 1.50 -7.04
CA ALA A 91 -46.23 1.15 -8.29
C ALA A 91 -46.73 1.99 -9.47
N THR A 92 -48.05 2.21 -9.54
CA THR A 92 -48.65 3.04 -10.60
C THR A 92 -48.26 4.50 -10.46
N GLN A 93 -48.23 5.05 -9.25
CA GLN A 93 -47.80 6.42 -8.99
C GLN A 93 -46.36 6.67 -9.44
N ILE A 94 -45.45 5.72 -9.13
CA ILE A 94 -44.05 5.78 -9.57
C ILE A 94 -43.96 5.73 -11.10
N LEU A 95 -44.63 4.78 -11.76
CA LEU A 95 -44.54 4.63 -13.22
C LEU A 95 -45.31 5.71 -14.01
N SER A 96 -46.28 6.38 -13.40
CA SER A 96 -47.08 7.42 -14.06
C SER A 96 -46.29 8.71 -14.28
N ASN A 97 -45.36 9.03 -13.37
CA ASN A 97 -44.49 10.20 -13.51
C ASN A 97 -43.27 9.83 -14.35
N SER A 98 -43.00 10.62 -15.40
CA SER A 98 -41.86 10.39 -16.30
C SER A 98 -40.51 10.48 -15.59
N SER A 99 -40.36 11.35 -14.59
CA SER A 99 -39.13 11.49 -13.80
C SER A 99 -38.89 10.24 -12.94
N ASN A 100 -39.89 9.85 -12.15
CA ASN A 100 -39.80 8.70 -11.24
C ASN A 100 -39.62 7.38 -12.02
N ARG A 101 -40.25 7.26 -13.18
CA ARG A 101 -40.06 6.13 -14.08
C ARG A 101 -38.62 6.02 -14.57
N LYS A 102 -37.96 7.12 -14.94
CA LYS A 102 -36.54 7.11 -15.33
C LYS A 102 -35.64 6.64 -14.19
N ILE A 103 -35.91 7.08 -12.96
CA ILE A 103 -35.17 6.63 -11.77
C ILE A 103 -35.35 5.12 -11.57
N TYR A 104 -36.60 4.64 -11.66
CA TYR A 104 -36.89 3.21 -11.57
C TYR A 104 -36.17 2.39 -12.65
N ASP A 105 -36.23 2.84 -13.91
CA ASP A 105 -35.60 2.17 -15.04
C ASP A 105 -34.07 2.16 -14.92
N TYR A 106 -33.47 3.21 -14.36
CA TYR A 106 -32.02 3.26 -14.05
C TYR A 106 -31.62 2.15 -13.07
N TYR A 107 -32.37 1.98 -11.96
CA TYR A 107 -32.07 0.92 -10.98
C TYR A 107 -32.44 -0.47 -11.46
N LEU A 108 -33.41 -0.58 -12.36
CA LEU A 108 -33.75 -1.84 -13.01
C LEU A 108 -32.60 -2.37 -13.89
N LEU A 109 -31.81 -1.48 -14.49
CA LEU A 109 -30.63 -1.83 -15.29
C LEU A 109 -29.36 -2.02 -14.44
N ASN A 110 -29.12 -1.12 -13.47
CA ASN A 110 -27.89 -1.11 -12.67
C ASN A 110 -27.95 -1.99 -11.41
N GLY A 111 -29.14 -2.49 -11.06
CA GLY A 111 -29.39 -3.25 -9.85
C GLY A 111 -29.90 -2.38 -8.69
N PHE A 112 -30.73 -3.00 -7.85
CA PHE A 112 -31.29 -2.37 -6.67
C PHE A 112 -30.35 -2.52 -5.46
N PRO A 113 -30.32 -1.56 -4.54
CA PRO A 113 -29.58 -1.70 -3.29
C PRO A 113 -30.23 -2.75 -2.38
N ASN A 114 -29.41 -3.38 -1.55
CA ASN A 114 -29.89 -4.29 -0.52
C ASN A 114 -30.32 -3.52 0.73
N TYR A 115 -31.28 -4.06 1.47
CA TYR A 115 -31.75 -3.47 2.72
C TYR A 115 -31.00 -4.07 3.92
N ASP A 116 -30.37 -3.24 4.75
CA ASP A 116 -29.75 -3.67 6.02
C ASP A 116 -30.61 -3.21 7.19
N PHE A 117 -31.10 -4.16 7.99
CA PHE A 117 -31.76 -3.83 9.25
C PHE A 117 -30.77 -3.23 10.26
N HIS A 118 -29.51 -3.68 10.27
CA HIS A 118 -28.52 -3.22 11.24
C HIS A 118 -27.99 -1.81 10.97
N LYS A 119 -27.99 -1.38 9.70
CA LYS A 119 -27.53 -0.04 9.29
C LYS A 119 -28.68 0.95 9.07
N GLY A 120 -29.93 0.50 9.25
CA GLY A 120 -31.11 1.35 9.16
C GLY A 120 -31.38 1.93 7.77
N GLY A 121 -30.98 1.24 6.69
CA GLY A 121 -31.13 1.80 5.34
C GLY A 121 -30.71 0.91 4.18
N PHE A 122 -30.87 1.45 2.98
CA PHE A 122 -30.46 0.83 1.73
C PHE A 122 -28.97 1.06 1.46
N TYR A 123 -28.28 0.03 0.97
CA TYR A 123 -26.86 0.13 0.61
C TYR A 123 -26.54 -0.72 -0.63
N PHE A 124 -25.61 -0.23 -1.44
CA PHE A 124 -25.02 -1.04 -2.49
C PHE A 124 -23.95 -1.96 -1.92
N THR A 125 -24.01 -3.24 -2.27
CA THR A 125 -22.94 -4.18 -1.98
C THR A 125 -21.73 -3.83 -2.83
N ARG A 126 -20.80 -3.06 -2.27
CA ARG A 126 -19.51 -2.79 -2.89
C ARG A 126 -18.60 -3.99 -2.70
N VAL A 127 -17.87 -4.36 -3.74
CA VAL A 127 -16.81 -5.37 -3.63
C VAL A 127 -15.73 -4.82 -2.72
N LYS A 128 -15.62 -5.39 -1.51
CA LYS A 128 -14.56 -5.06 -0.56
C LYS A 128 -13.39 -6.01 -0.83
N PRO A 129 -12.26 -5.55 -1.39
CA PRO A 129 -11.08 -6.40 -1.46
C PRO A 129 -10.70 -6.85 -0.04
N LYS A 130 -10.18 -8.08 0.09
CA LYS A 130 -9.73 -8.58 1.39
C LYS A 130 -8.68 -7.64 1.97
N THR A 131 -8.73 -7.40 3.27
CA THR A 131 -7.83 -6.47 3.97
C THR A 131 -6.36 -6.79 3.72
N TRP A 132 -6.00 -8.07 3.72
CA TRP A 132 -4.62 -8.51 3.44
C TRP A 132 -4.16 -8.16 2.02
N PHE A 133 -5.06 -8.14 1.03
CA PHE A 133 -4.74 -7.77 -0.36
C PHE A 133 -4.41 -6.29 -0.47
N VAL A 134 -5.20 -5.44 0.19
CA VAL A 134 -4.93 -3.99 0.26
C VAL A 134 -3.61 -3.73 0.98
N LEU A 135 -3.38 -4.42 2.11
CA LEU A 135 -2.15 -4.28 2.87
C LEU A 135 -0.94 -4.72 2.04
N ALA A 136 -1.04 -5.84 1.31
CA ALA A 136 0.00 -6.31 0.41
C ALA A 136 0.29 -5.32 -0.73
N PHE A 137 -0.75 -4.71 -1.32
CA PHE A 137 -0.59 -3.70 -2.36
C PHE A 137 0.15 -2.45 -1.85
N ILE A 138 -0.30 -1.89 -0.72
CA ILE A 138 0.37 -0.74 -0.07
C ILE A 138 1.82 -1.09 0.24
N TRP A 139 2.04 -2.28 0.76
CA TRP A 139 3.35 -2.76 1.13
C TRP A 139 4.29 -2.92 -0.09
N ILE A 140 3.80 -3.36 -1.25
CA ILE A 140 4.55 -3.38 -2.52
C ILE A 140 4.91 -1.95 -2.96
N VAL A 141 3.96 -1.02 -2.91
CA VAL A 141 4.19 0.38 -3.31
C VAL A 141 5.29 1.04 -2.46
N ILE A 142 5.28 0.82 -1.14
CA ILE A 142 6.33 1.33 -0.24
C ILE A 142 7.71 0.76 -0.63
N ASN A 143 7.78 -0.53 -0.97
CA ASN A 143 9.04 -1.15 -1.39
C ASN A 143 9.58 -0.60 -2.70
N ILE A 144 8.69 -0.36 -3.68
CA ILE A 144 9.06 0.27 -4.95
C ILE A 144 9.59 1.68 -4.70
N GLY A 145 8.89 2.47 -3.88
CA GLY A 145 9.34 3.82 -3.50
C GLY A 145 10.72 3.82 -2.84
N GLN A 146 10.95 2.94 -1.87
CA GLN A 146 12.24 2.79 -1.20
C GLN A 146 13.37 2.40 -2.17
N TYR A 147 13.08 1.53 -3.15
CA TYR A 147 14.06 1.14 -4.16
C TYR A 147 14.45 2.32 -5.05
N ILE A 148 13.47 3.11 -5.49
CA ILE A 148 13.70 4.31 -6.29
C ILE A 148 14.57 5.31 -5.52
N ILE A 149 14.25 5.58 -4.25
CA ILE A 149 15.06 6.45 -3.39
C ILE A 149 16.51 5.95 -3.30
N SER A 150 16.71 4.65 -3.17
CA SER A 150 18.05 4.06 -3.07
C SER A 150 18.86 4.23 -4.37
N ILE A 151 18.21 4.15 -5.54
CA ILE A 151 18.84 4.44 -6.83
C ILE A 151 19.28 5.91 -6.89
N ILE A 152 18.39 6.83 -6.52
CA ILE A 152 18.68 8.27 -6.54
C ILE A 152 19.82 8.60 -5.58
N GLN A 153 19.80 8.05 -4.37
CA GLN A 153 20.86 8.24 -3.39
C GLN A 153 22.21 7.69 -3.87
N TYR A 154 22.24 6.51 -4.50
CA TYR A 154 23.46 5.95 -5.07
C TYR A 154 24.04 6.85 -6.16
N ARG A 155 23.19 7.31 -7.10
CA ARG A 155 23.62 8.23 -8.17
C ARG A 155 24.15 9.54 -7.60
N SER A 156 23.44 10.11 -6.62
CA SER A 156 23.86 11.36 -5.97
C SER A 156 25.17 11.20 -5.20
N GLN A 157 25.34 10.10 -4.43
CA GLN A 157 26.58 9.83 -3.68
C GLN A 157 27.77 9.64 -4.62
N ARG A 158 27.59 8.92 -5.72
CA ARG A 158 28.64 8.72 -6.73
C ARG A 158 29.10 10.04 -7.34
N SER A 159 28.16 10.86 -7.80
CA SER A 159 28.46 12.18 -8.38
C SER A 159 29.16 13.11 -7.38
N ARG A 160 28.80 13.07 -6.08
CA ARG A 160 29.48 13.86 -5.04
C ARG A 160 30.93 13.43 -4.85
N ILE A 161 31.22 12.12 -4.87
CA ILE A 161 32.59 11.61 -4.75
C ILE A 161 33.41 11.96 -5.99
N GLU A 162 32.84 11.83 -7.18
CA GLU A 162 33.49 12.24 -8.43
C GLU A 162 33.85 13.74 -8.40
N ASN A 163 32.90 14.60 -8.06
CA ASN A 163 33.16 16.04 -7.91
C ASN A 163 34.21 16.36 -6.84
N PHE A 164 34.23 15.61 -5.73
CA PHE A 164 35.23 15.78 -4.67
C PHE A 164 36.64 15.39 -5.13
N ILE A 165 36.76 14.28 -5.87
CA ILE A 165 38.03 13.85 -6.47
C ILE A 165 38.52 14.92 -7.45
N ASP A 166 37.63 15.46 -8.28
CA ASP A 166 37.97 16.50 -9.26
C ASP A 166 38.44 17.79 -8.58
N GLN A 167 37.81 18.20 -7.47
CA GLN A 167 38.26 19.34 -6.66
C GLN A 167 39.67 19.11 -6.09
N CYS A 168 39.96 17.91 -5.56
CA CYS A 168 41.28 17.58 -5.04
C CYS A 168 42.34 17.56 -6.17
N LYS A 169 41.98 17.07 -7.36
CA LYS A 169 42.84 17.07 -8.55
C LYS A 169 43.15 18.47 -9.06
N GLN A 170 42.16 19.36 -9.08
CA GLN A 170 42.39 20.77 -9.47
C GLN A 170 43.31 21.51 -8.51
N GLN A 171 43.30 21.12 -7.23
CA GLN A 171 44.22 21.64 -6.24
C GLN A 171 45.62 21.02 -6.35
N ASP A 172 45.84 19.97 -7.15
CA ASP A 172 47.16 19.38 -7.31
C ASP A 172 48.01 20.19 -8.30
N ASN A 173 49.20 20.59 -7.86
CA ASN A 173 50.16 21.33 -8.69
C ASN A 173 51.23 20.40 -9.29
N THR A 174 51.16 19.10 -9.01
CA THR A 174 52.24 18.13 -9.29
C THR A 174 52.08 17.42 -10.64
N ASN A 175 51.20 17.94 -11.51
CA ASN A 175 50.86 17.40 -12.83
C ASN A 175 50.56 15.88 -12.83
N GLY A 176 50.09 15.33 -11.69
CA GLY A 176 49.72 13.93 -11.54
C GLY A 176 50.87 12.93 -11.34
N LEU A 177 52.14 13.36 -11.24
CA LEU A 177 53.29 12.45 -11.09
C LEU A 177 53.91 12.42 -9.68
N GLY A 178 53.53 13.35 -8.80
CA GLY A 178 54.07 13.40 -7.43
C GLY A 178 53.01 13.26 -6.35
N VAL A 179 53.45 13.47 -5.11
CA VAL A 179 52.64 13.30 -3.91
C VAL A 179 52.31 14.67 -3.33
N LYS A 180 51.02 15.02 -3.30
CA LYS A 180 50.55 16.26 -2.64
C LYS A 180 49.71 15.92 -1.41
N GLN A 181 50.06 16.52 -0.28
CA GLN A 181 49.25 16.48 0.93
C GLN A 181 48.28 17.66 0.92
N LEU A 182 47.00 17.38 1.08
CA LEU A 182 45.93 18.38 1.16
C LEU A 182 45.23 18.20 2.50
N THR A 183 44.90 19.31 3.17
CA THR A 183 44.06 19.27 4.37
C THR A 183 42.69 19.81 4.00
N PHE A 184 41.68 18.94 4.02
CA PHE A 184 40.31 19.34 3.73
C PHE A 184 39.55 19.62 5.02
N LYS A 185 39.01 20.83 5.13
CA LYS A 185 38.11 21.25 6.22
C LYS A 185 36.72 21.46 5.63
N GLN A 186 35.72 20.75 6.17
CA GLN A 186 34.34 20.88 5.70
C GLN A 186 33.64 22.09 6.31
N ASN A 187 33.93 22.39 7.58
CA ASN A 187 33.54 23.60 8.30
C ASN A 187 34.78 24.14 9.05
N GLU A 188 34.78 25.41 9.43
CA GLU A 188 35.92 26.04 10.13
C GLU A 188 36.24 25.39 11.49
N GLU A 189 35.25 24.74 12.10
CA GLU A 189 35.32 24.12 13.43
C GLU A 189 35.74 22.64 13.42
N ASP A 190 35.74 21.97 12.26
CA ASP A 190 36.06 20.54 12.17
C ASP A 190 37.57 20.28 12.05
N GLU A 191 38.07 19.23 12.70
CA GLU A 191 39.44 18.75 12.52
C GLU A 191 39.67 18.41 11.04
N GLY A 192 40.63 19.10 10.42
CA GLY A 192 40.93 18.95 9.00
C GLY A 192 41.39 17.53 8.68
N LYS A 193 40.73 16.88 7.71
CA LYS A 193 41.13 15.54 7.28
C LYS A 193 42.31 15.65 6.33
N ASN A 194 43.36 14.92 6.62
CA ASN A 194 44.55 14.87 5.79
C ASN A 194 44.31 13.89 4.63
N LEU A 195 44.40 14.44 3.42
CA LEU A 195 44.27 13.75 2.15
C LEU A 195 45.63 13.72 1.47
N VAL A 196 45.91 12.65 0.75
CA VAL A 196 47.11 12.53 -0.06
C VAL A 196 46.67 12.21 -1.47
N VAL A 197 47.05 13.05 -2.42
CA VAL A 197 46.88 12.79 -3.84
C VAL A 197 48.16 12.14 -4.35
N ARG A 198 48.07 10.91 -4.87
CA ARG A 198 49.19 10.18 -5.49
C ARG A 198 48.74 9.64 -6.83
N PHE A 199 49.50 9.93 -7.89
CA PHE A 199 49.23 9.40 -9.24
C PHE A 199 47.79 9.62 -9.73
N SER A 200 47.21 10.79 -9.43
CA SER A 200 45.82 11.16 -9.73
C SER A 200 44.73 10.43 -8.92
N ASP A 201 45.08 9.60 -7.94
CA ASP A 201 44.15 9.00 -6.98
C ASP A 201 44.18 9.73 -5.64
N VAL A 202 43.04 9.78 -4.96
CA VAL A 202 42.86 10.49 -3.69
C VAL A 202 42.76 9.50 -2.54
N TYR A 203 43.65 9.62 -1.57
CA TYR A 203 43.73 8.78 -0.38
C TYR A 203 43.40 9.58 0.87
N VAL A 204 42.62 9.03 1.80
CA VAL A 204 42.48 9.58 3.16
C VAL A 204 43.52 8.95 4.07
N MET A 205 44.27 9.79 4.77
CA MET A 205 45.18 9.35 5.84
C MET A 205 44.40 9.28 7.14
N GLU A 206 44.26 8.08 7.68
CA GLU A 206 43.76 7.91 9.05
C GLU A 206 44.83 8.26 10.09
N PRO A 207 44.42 8.60 11.33
CA PRO A 207 45.35 8.90 12.42
C PRO A 207 46.29 7.71 12.77
N ASP A 208 45.93 6.49 12.36
CA ASP A 208 46.77 5.29 12.53
C ASP A 208 47.82 5.11 11.42
N GLY A 209 47.86 6.00 10.42
CA GLY A 209 48.76 5.92 9.27
C GLY A 209 48.28 5.03 8.12
N SER A 210 47.06 4.46 8.19
CA SER A 210 46.46 3.73 7.06
C SER A 210 45.95 4.68 5.97
N GLU A 211 46.28 4.37 4.73
CA GLU A 211 45.80 5.09 3.55
C GLU A 211 44.58 4.36 2.96
N THR A 212 43.43 5.04 2.87
CA THR A 212 42.22 4.48 2.24
C THR A 212 41.92 5.20 0.95
N LEU A 213 41.84 4.45 -0.15
CA LEU A 213 41.53 4.98 -1.47
C LEU A 213 40.06 5.40 -1.55
N ILE A 214 39.81 6.66 -1.87
CA ILE A 214 38.48 7.16 -2.17
C ILE A 214 38.23 6.94 -3.66
N SER A 215 37.43 5.93 -3.98
CA SER A 215 36.91 5.75 -5.34
C SER A 215 35.40 5.58 -5.35
N PRO A 216 34.72 6.02 -6.43
CA PRO A 216 33.28 5.84 -6.60
C PRO A 216 32.86 4.36 -6.59
N ASP A 217 33.78 3.44 -6.88
CA ASP A 217 33.54 2.00 -6.92
C ASP A 217 33.49 1.33 -5.53
N THR A 218 33.95 2.03 -4.48
CA THR A 218 33.79 1.56 -3.09
C THR A 218 32.34 1.65 -2.60
N LEU A 219 31.46 2.34 -3.33
CA LEU A 219 30.05 2.48 -2.97
C LEU A 219 29.28 1.19 -3.20
N ASP A 220 28.54 0.78 -2.16
CA ASP A 220 27.62 -0.35 -2.22
C ASP A 220 26.52 -0.12 -3.28
N LYS A 221 26.54 -0.93 -4.35
CA LYS A 221 25.53 -0.88 -5.41
C LYS A 221 24.12 -1.18 -4.84
N PRO A 222 23.07 -0.48 -5.31
CA PRO A 222 21.71 -0.73 -4.87
C PRO A 222 21.30 -2.15 -5.27
N SER A 223 20.92 -2.96 -4.29
CA SER A 223 20.46 -4.33 -4.51
C SER A 223 19.09 -4.51 -3.87
N VAL A 224 18.18 -5.16 -4.60
CA VAL A 224 16.84 -5.53 -4.12
C VAL A 224 16.88 -6.37 -2.84
N LYS A 225 17.96 -7.13 -2.60
CA LYS A 225 18.15 -7.94 -1.38
C LYS A 225 18.53 -7.11 -0.15
N LYS A 226 18.95 -5.85 -0.33
CA LYS A 226 19.26 -4.92 0.78
C LYS A 226 18.05 -4.07 1.18
N CYS A 227 16.95 -4.15 0.44
CA CYS A 227 15.69 -3.50 0.80
C CYS A 227 15.19 -4.04 2.15
N TRP A 228 14.54 -3.16 2.90
CA TRP A 228 14.00 -3.48 4.23
C TRP A 228 13.06 -4.69 4.22
N PHE A 229 12.44 -5.03 3.07
CA PHE A 229 11.68 -6.26 2.90
C PHE A 229 12.43 -7.53 3.30
N TRP A 230 13.69 -7.68 2.93
CA TRP A 230 14.42 -8.93 3.21
C TRP A 230 15.15 -8.86 4.55
N LYS A 231 15.54 -7.65 4.98
CA LYS A 231 16.23 -7.44 6.25
C LYS A 231 15.31 -7.52 7.46
N ILE A 232 14.11 -6.95 7.39
CA ILE A 232 13.21 -6.88 8.56
C ILE A 232 12.70 -8.27 8.97
N PRO A 233 12.16 -9.12 8.07
CA PRO A 233 11.75 -10.48 8.44
C PRO A 233 12.92 -11.34 8.91
N ALA A 234 14.09 -11.24 8.27
CA ALA A 234 15.28 -11.96 8.72
C ALA A 234 15.76 -11.48 10.10
N SER A 235 15.68 -10.17 10.37
CA SER A 235 16.05 -9.60 11.67
C SER A 235 15.04 -9.98 12.75
N ILE A 236 13.74 -9.97 12.44
CA ILE A 236 12.68 -10.40 13.36
C ILE A 236 12.84 -11.89 13.65
N TRP A 237 13.05 -12.72 12.63
CA TRP A 237 13.29 -14.15 12.79
C TRP A 237 14.48 -14.45 13.70
N ASN A 238 15.60 -13.76 13.49
CA ASN A 238 16.80 -13.92 14.33
C ASN A 238 16.57 -13.46 15.78
N ILE A 239 15.68 -12.50 16.02
CA ILE A 239 15.36 -11.99 17.36
C ILE A 239 14.32 -12.87 18.09
N THR A 240 13.34 -13.43 17.38
CA THR A 240 12.19 -14.13 17.98
C THR A 240 12.32 -15.65 18.00
N LEU A 241 12.72 -16.28 16.89
CA LEU A 241 12.80 -17.74 16.75
C LEU A 241 14.23 -18.25 16.68
N GLY A 242 15.16 -17.44 16.17
CA GLY A 242 16.58 -17.78 16.09
C GLY A 242 17.22 -18.01 17.45
N ARG A 243 16.73 -17.35 18.51
CA ARG A 243 17.22 -17.53 19.89
C ARG A 243 16.83 -18.87 20.51
N PHE A 244 15.69 -19.46 20.12
CA PHE A 244 15.25 -20.76 20.63
C PHE A 244 15.82 -21.94 19.81
N VAL A 245 16.03 -21.73 18.50
CA VAL A 245 16.62 -22.76 17.62
C VAL A 245 18.14 -22.87 17.83
N SER A 246 18.83 -21.76 18.14
CA SER A 246 20.28 -21.79 18.39
C SER A 246 20.67 -22.54 19.67
N ASP A 247 19.85 -22.45 20.72
CA ASP A 247 20.12 -23.15 21.99
C ASP A 247 20.05 -24.68 21.82
N THR A 248 19.26 -25.18 20.85
CA THR A 248 19.18 -26.62 20.56
C THR A 248 20.38 -27.11 19.73
N GLU A 249 20.88 -26.30 18.79
CA GLU A 249 22.08 -26.64 18.00
C GLU A 249 23.37 -26.58 18.86
N GLU A 250 23.48 -25.64 19.81
CA GLU A 250 24.65 -25.57 20.70
C GLU A 250 24.74 -26.76 21.68
N GLU A 251 23.60 -27.29 22.15
CA GLU A 251 23.57 -28.48 23.01
C GLU A 251 23.92 -29.79 22.27
N GLU A 252 23.59 -29.93 20.98
CA GLU A 252 23.98 -31.10 20.17
C GLU A 252 25.47 -31.06 19.81
N ILE A 253 26.03 -29.89 19.47
CA ILE A 253 27.45 -29.72 19.13
C ILE A 253 28.38 -29.97 20.33
N LEU A 254 27.93 -29.68 21.57
CA LEU A 254 28.69 -29.96 22.79
C LEU A 254 28.68 -31.44 23.19
N LYS A 255 27.64 -32.20 22.82
CA LYS A 255 27.55 -33.64 23.08
C LYS A 255 28.37 -34.47 22.09
N ASP A 256 28.50 -34.00 20.84
CA ASP A 256 29.31 -34.67 19.81
C ASP A 256 30.82 -34.44 19.99
N ASN A 257 31.25 -33.25 20.42
CA ASN A 257 32.67 -32.95 20.63
C ASN A 257 33.31 -33.71 21.80
N LYS A 258 32.55 -34.26 22.75
CA LYS A 258 33.09 -35.08 23.85
C LYS A 258 33.34 -36.54 23.48
N LYS A 259 32.89 -37.00 22.31
CA LYS A 259 32.98 -38.41 21.88
C LYS A 259 34.07 -38.68 20.83
N PHE A 260 34.76 -37.66 20.33
CA PHE A 260 35.57 -37.76 19.11
C PHE A 260 37.00 -37.23 19.24
N ASP A 261 37.64 -37.43 20.40
CA ASP A 261 39.09 -37.22 20.55
C ASP A 261 39.84 -38.56 20.42
N GLY A 262 40.01 -38.98 19.16
CA GLY A 262 40.78 -40.16 18.77
C GLY A 262 41.16 -40.09 17.28
N GLU A 263 42.39 -39.63 17.02
CA GLU A 263 43.24 -39.95 15.87
C GLU A 263 42.89 -39.44 14.43
N HIS A 264 43.64 -38.40 14.04
CA HIS A 264 44.26 -38.09 12.74
C HIS A 264 43.52 -38.22 11.36
N VAL A 265 43.38 -37.03 10.72
CA VAL A 265 43.91 -36.63 9.38
C VAL A 265 42.99 -36.64 8.12
N LYS A 266 42.86 -35.41 7.59
CA LYS A 266 42.69 -34.92 6.19
C LYS A 266 41.30 -34.74 5.55
N LYS A 267 41.07 -33.43 5.28
CA LYS A 267 40.53 -32.75 4.08
C LYS A 267 39.06 -32.95 3.69
N GLY A 268 38.32 -31.85 3.74
CA GLY A 268 37.09 -31.65 2.96
C GLY A 268 36.43 -30.31 3.26
N ASN A 269 36.43 -29.42 2.27
CA ASN A 269 35.87 -28.06 2.30
C ASN A 269 34.45 -27.97 2.88
N THR A 270 34.24 -27.05 3.83
CA THR A 270 32.93 -26.43 4.07
C THR A 270 33.06 -24.95 4.40
N VAL A 271 32.16 -24.20 3.75
CA VAL A 271 32.05 -22.75 3.71
C VAL A 271 31.74 -22.20 5.11
N LYS A 272 32.73 -21.53 5.73
CA LYS A 272 32.51 -20.77 6.96
C LYS A 272 31.57 -19.59 6.69
N ARG A 273 30.40 -19.63 7.33
CA ARG A 273 29.61 -18.44 7.70
C ARG A 273 30.56 -17.45 8.38
N ARG A 274 30.76 -16.29 7.76
CA ARG A 274 31.57 -15.21 8.33
C ARG A 274 30.75 -14.54 9.44
N SER A 275 30.92 -15.01 10.67
CA SER A 275 30.79 -14.16 11.86
C SER A 275 31.77 -12.99 11.71
N ALA A 276 31.35 -11.81 12.17
CA ALA A 276 32.14 -10.59 12.08
C ALA A 276 33.54 -10.82 12.67
N LYS A 277 34.57 -10.67 11.84
CA LYS A 277 35.97 -10.69 12.31
C LYS A 277 36.16 -9.48 13.22
N LYS A 278 36.48 -9.72 14.49
CA LYS A 278 37.04 -8.75 15.43
C LYS A 278 38.19 -8.01 14.72
N GLY A 279 38.01 -6.72 14.39
CA GLY A 279 39.01 -5.90 13.71
C GLY A 279 38.54 -5.07 12.49
N GLN A 280 37.26 -5.11 12.09
CA GLN A 280 36.74 -4.17 11.08
C GLN A 280 36.42 -2.82 11.73
N LYS A 281 37.07 -1.73 11.29
CA LYS A 281 36.79 -0.39 11.80
C LYS A 281 35.59 0.23 11.07
N LYS A 282 34.72 0.85 11.87
CA LYS A 282 33.45 1.48 11.50
C LYS A 282 33.73 2.96 11.16
N MET A 283 33.52 3.37 9.91
CA MET A 283 33.67 4.78 9.49
C MET A 283 32.31 5.38 9.19
N GLU A 284 32.04 6.61 9.67
CA GLU A 284 30.79 7.33 9.40
C GLU A 284 31.03 8.47 8.41
N LEU A 285 30.24 8.50 7.33
CA LEU A 285 30.26 9.57 6.33
C LEU A 285 29.42 10.76 6.82
N PRO A 286 29.63 11.97 6.27
CA PRO A 286 28.91 13.20 6.65
C PRO A 286 27.38 13.17 6.47
N ASN A 287 26.83 12.09 5.92
CA ASN A 287 25.39 11.83 5.78
C ASN A 287 24.87 10.80 6.82
N GLY A 288 25.67 10.45 7.83
CA GLY A 288 25.36 9.48 8.87
C GLY A 288 25.45 8.01 8.42
N LYS A 289 25.98 7.72 7.22
CA LYS A 289 26.07 6.35 6.69
C LYS A 289 27.41 5.72 7.03
N VAL A 290 27.36 4.50 7.55
CA VAL A 290 28.53 3.74 8.03
C VAL A 290 29.13 2.86 6.94
N ILE A 291 30.43 2.92 6.71
CA ILE A 291 31.21 1.99 5.88
C ILE A 291 32.13 1.15 6.79
N TYR A 292 32.32 -0.11 6.43
CA TYR A 292 33.24 -1.02 7.12
C TYR A 292 34.49 -1.22 6.27
N SER A 293 35.67 -1.06 6.87
CA SER A 293 36.92 -1.37 6.18
C SER A 293 37.03 -2.88 5.92
N ARG A 294 37.47 -3.25 4.71
CA ARG A 294 37.88 -4.61 4.39
C ARG A 294 39.40 -4.65 4.46
N LYS A 295 39.91 -5.55 5.31
CA LYS A 295 41.34 -5.89 5.40
C LYS A 295 41.82 -6.55 4.12
#